data_AF-A0A183U2Z8-F1
#
_entry.id   AF-A0A183U2Z8-F1
#
_cell.length_a   1.000
_cell.length_b   1.000
_cell.length_c   1.000
_cell.angle_alpha   90.00
_cell.angle_beta   90.00
_cell.angle_gamma   90.00
#
_symmetry.space_group_name_H-M   'P 1'
#
loop_
_entity.id
_entity.type
_entity.pdbx_description
1 polymer ?
#
loop_
_entity_poly.entity_id
_entity_poly.type
_entity_poly.pdbx_seq_one_letter_code
_entity_poly.pdbx_strand_id
1 'polypeptide(L)'
;MGRNERVLDTALKDAETNEAVGAPNRYATLIQHLTKPHFLNNSNKDVQILLACCIANIMRVFAPESPIGDPRLLKEVLLFLVRNLDGLADPSGPNYHRYFYLLENLAVTETLQLAIHLGDNAQPVLRQLIKTGFAAMNEKNSEEASLRGILSSMCSKLVQSVDQVSNSVLDAILFFLVPPQKVNNRDSYRMARDLIMSNRDAVEPQIQLVSFF
;
A
#
# COMPACT_ATOMS: atom_id res chain seq x y z
N MET A 1 24.45 1.52 7.79
CA MET A 1 23.36 1.10 6.90
C MET A 1 23.03 2.24 5.95
N GLY A 2 22.28 3.29 6.34
CA GLY A 2 21.66 4.33 5.47
C GLY A 2 22.38 4.97 4.26
N ARG A 3 23.71 4.81 4.07
CA ARG A 3 24.44 5.35 2.90
C ARG A 3 24.29 4.44 1.68
N ASN A 4 24.23 3.12 1.88
CA ASN A 4 24.12 2.15 0.78
C ASN A 4 22.71 2.10 0.21
N GLU A 5 21.67 2.18 1.05
CA GLU A 5 20.27 2.17 0.64
C GLU A 5 19.92 3.42 -0.19
N ARG A 6 20.55 4.57 0.08
CA ARG A 6 20.38 5.79 -0.73
C ARG A 6 20.95 5.66 -2.13
N VAL A 7 22.14 5.06 -2.27
CA VAL A 7 22.77 4.85 -3.58
C VAL A 7 21.97 3.83 -4.40
N LEU A 8 21.49 2.77 -3.74
CA LEU A 8 20.61 1.77 -4.34
C LEU A 8 19.28 2.37 -4.80
N ASP A 9 18.64 3.19 -3.98
CA ASP A 9 17.39 3.89 -4.35
C ASP A 9 17.56 4.71 -5.64
N THR A 10 18.62 5.52 -5.74
CA THR A 10 18.87 6.32 -6.94
C THR A 10 19.14 5.44 -8.18
N ALA A 11 19.93 4.39 -8.06
CA ALA A 11 20.22 3.50 -9.20
C ALA A 11 18.99 2.73 -9.71
N LEU A 12 18.08 2.34 -8.80
CA LEU A 12 16.89 1.57 -9.14
C LEU A 12 15.74 2.44 -9.69
N LYS A 13 15.73 3.74 -9.39
CA LYS A 13 14.71 4.69 -9.88
C LYS A 13 14.69 4.81 -11.40
N ASP A 14 15.85 4.80 -12.02
CA ASP A 14 15.99 4.99 -13.48
C ASP A 14 16.07 3.66 -14.25
N ALA A 15 16.01 2.53 -13.55
CA ALA A 15 16.09 1.22 -14.20
C ALA A 15 14.85 0.95 -15.07
N GLU A 16 15.07 0.55 -16.32
CA GLU A 16 14.01 0.04 -17.20
C GLU A 16 13.54 -1.36 -16.77
N THR A 17 12.39 -1.83 -17.27
CA THR A 17 11.87 -3.17 -16.94
C THR A 17 12.75 -4.27 -17.53
N ASN A 18 12.71 -5.46 -16.93
CA ASN A 18 13.42 -6.64 -17.44
C ASN A 18 12.95 -7.03 -18.85
N GLU A 19 11.67 -6.85 -19.13
CA GLU A 19 11.09 -7.05 -20.46
C GLU A 19 11.68 -6.06 -21.48
N ALA A 20 11.69 -4.75 -21.18
CA ALA A 20 12.19 -3.72 -22.09
C ALA A 20 13.67 -3.92 -22.48
N VAL A 21 14.48 -4.41 -21.53
CA VAL A 21 15.91 -4.62 -21.74
C VAL A 21 16.22 -6.05 -22.23
N GLY A 22 15.24 -6.96 -22.26
CA GLY A 22 15.46 -8.37 -22.62
C GLY A 22 16.38 -9.12 -21.65
N ALA A 23 16.50 -8.65 -20.40
CA ALA A 23 17.39 -9.17 -19.38
C ALA A 23 16.59 -9.65 -18.16
N PRO A 24 16.17 -10.93 -18.12
CA PRO A 24 15.36 -11.44 -17.03
C PRO A 24 16.15 -11.50 -15.72
N ASN A 25 15.44 -11.45 -14.58
CA ASN A 25 15.98 -11.67 -13.24
C ASN A 25 17.03 -10.66 -12.74
N ARG A 26 17.19 -9.50 -13.38
CA ARG A 26 18.02 -8.43 -12.81
C ARG A 26 17.46 -8.09 -11.42
N TYR A 27 18.34 -8.06 -10.42
CA TYR A 27 18.01 -7.81 -9.01
C TYR A 27 17.27 -8.93 -8.25
N ALA A 28 17.11 -10.14 -8.82
CA ALA A 28 16.45 -11.27 -8.12
C ALA A 28 17.12 -11.63 -6.78
N THR A 29 18.45 -11.72 -6.75
CA THR A 29 19.20 -11.98 -5.50
C THR A 29 19.08 -10.82 -4.52
N LEU A 30 18.99 -9.58 -5.02
CA LEU A 30 18.89 -8.38 -4.19
C LEU A 30 17.54 -8.34 -3.48
N ILE A 31 16.43 -8.57 -4.18
CA ILE A 31 15.10 -8.59 -3.54
C ILE A 31 14.97 -9.71 -2.51
N GLN A 32 15.54 -10.89 -2.77
CA GLN A 32 15.61 -11.97 -1.78
C GLN A 32 16.39 -11.57 -0.51
N HIS A 33 17.41 -10.72 -0.63
CA HIS A 33 18.16 -10.21 0.50
C HIS A 33 17.37 -9.13 1.28
N LEU A 34 16.83 -8.13 0.56
CA LEU A 34 16.12 -6.99 1.12
C LEU A 34 14.80 -7.36 1.82
N THR A 35 14.20 -8.48 1.43
CA THR A 35 12.92 -8.98 1.99
C THR A 35 13.10 -9.89 3.21
N LYS A 36 14.33 -10.05 3.72
CA LYS A 36 14.56 -10.85 4.94
C LYS A 36 13.91 -10.17 6.16
N PRO A 37 13.40 -10.96 7.14
CA PRO A 37 12.66 -10.41 8.28
C PRO A 37 13.37 -9.32 9.09
N HIS A 38 14.70 -9.39 9.21
CA HIS A 38 15.47 -8.38 9.96
C HIS A 38 15.50 -7.00 9.26
N PHE A 39 15.33 -6.96 7.93
CA PHE A 39 15.18 -5.70 7.20
C PHE A 39 13.74 -5.19 7.28
N LEU A 40 12.75 -6.06 7.00
CA LEU A 40 11.34 -5.69 7.02
C LEU A 40 10.84 -5.24 8.40
N ASN A 41 11.46 -5.73 9.48
CA ASN A 41 11.13 -5.38 10.87
C ASN A 41 12.12 -4.38 11.51
N ASN A 42 12.93 -3.69 10.71
CA ASN A 42 13.87 -2.69 11.23
C ASN A 42 13.09 -1.56 11.94
N SER A 43 13.50 -1.12 13.14
CA SER A 43 12.78 -0.09 13.88
C SER A 43 13.02 1.35 13.40
N ASN A 44 14.06 1.56 12.58
CA ASN A 44 14.43 2.89 12.09
C ASN A 44 13.57 3.27 10.87
N LYS A 45 12.74 4.31 11.03
CA LYS A 45 11.85 4.81 9.97
C LYS A 45 12.58 5.26 8.70
N ASP A 46 13.77 5.88 8.83
CA ASP A 46 14.57 6.27 7.66
C ASP A 46 15.03 5.05 6.86
N VAL A 47 15.42 3.98 7.56
CA VAL A 47 15.80 2.71 6.92
C VAL A 47 14.58 2.06 6.28
N GLN A 48 13.44 2.04 6.98
CA GLN A 48 12.21 1.45 6.45
C GLN A 48 11.76 2.12 5.15
N ILE A 49 11.72 3.45 5.09
CA ILE A 49 11.27 4.13 3.87
C ILE A 49 12.26 3.96 2.71
N LEU A 50 13.57 3.99 2.98
CA LEU A 50 14.58 3.71 1.94
C LEU A 50 14.45 2.28 1.41
N LEU A 51 14.23 1.31 2.31
CA LEU A 51 14.01 -0.08 1.96
C LEU A 51 12.72 -0.25 1.15
N ALA A 52 11.62 0.41 1.54
CA ALA A 52 10.34 0.37 0.83
C ALA A 52 10.48 0.91 -0.60
N CYS A 53 11.17 2.05 -0.79
CA CYS A 53 11.45 2.57 -2.13
C CYS A 53 12.31 1.60 -2.96
N CYS A 54 13.37 1.01 -2.37
CA CYS A 54 14.20 0.02 -3.07
C CYS A 54 13.38 -1.21 -3.51
N ILE A 55 12.55 -1.74 -2.61
CA ILE A 55 11.67 -2.88 -2.92
C ILE A 55 10.69 -2.50 -4.03
N ALA A 56 9.97 -1.38 -3.92
CA ALA A 56 9.01 -0.93 -4.93
C ALA A 56 9.68 -0.74 -6.30
N ASN A 57 10.87 -0.15 -6.35
CA ASN A 57 11.62 -0.01 -7.59
C ASN A 57 12.04 -1.36 -8.19
N ILE A 58 12.44 -2.34 -7.36
CA ILE A 58 12.73 -3.68 -7.89
C ILE A 58 11.44 -4.33 -8.40
N MET A 59 10.33 -4.24 -7.67
CA MET A 59 9.03 -4.75 -8.16
C MET A 59 8.66 -4.15 -9.52
N ARG A 60 8.86 -2.84 -9.70
CA ARG A 60 8.68 -2.14 -10.99
C ARG A 60 9.51 -2.74 -12.12
N VAL A 61 10.76 -3.10 -11.85
CA VAL A 61 11.67 -3.69 -12.85
C VAL A 61 11.18 -5.07 -13.31
N PHE A 62 10.52 -5.84 -12.43
CA PHE A 62 9.96 -7.16 -12.75
C PHE A 62 8.55 -7.11 -13.34
N ALA A 63 7.83 -5.99 -13.19
CA ALA A 63 6.47 -5.84 -13.67
C ALA A 63 6.33 -6.25 -15.16
N PRO A 64 5.24 -6.92 -15.54
CA PRO A 64 4.04 -7.20 -14.72
C PRO A 64 4.21 -8.35 -13.70
N GLU A 65 5.29 -9.13 -13.79
CA GLU A 65 5.51 -10.29 -12.94
C GLU A 65 6.12 -9.92 -11.57
N SER A 66 5.89 -10.76 -10.57
CA SER A 66 6.53 -10.63 -9.25
C SER A 66 7.84 -11.41 -9.20
N PRO A 67 8.94 -10.84 -8.68
CA PRO A 67 10.16 -11.60 -8.37
C PRO A 67 10.01 -12.48 -7.13
N ILE A 68 8.91 -12.34 -6.39
CA ILE A 68 8.61 -13.05 -5.15
C ILE A 68 7.56 -14.12 -5.47
N GLY A 69 8.01 -15.37 -5.58
CA GLY A 69 7.14 -16.52 -5.85
C GLY A 69 6.49 -17.15 -4.61
N ASP A 70 7.02 -16.91 -3.40
CA ASP A 70 6.39 -17.41 -2.17
C ASP A 70 5.22 -16.49 -1.75
N PRO A 71 3.96 -16.96 -1.76
CA PRO A 71 2.81 -16.14 -1.40
C PRO A 71 2.87 -15.59 0.03
N ARG A 72 3.51 -16.31 0.96
CA ARG A 72 3.67 -15.83 2.35
C ARG A 72 4.61 -14.64 2.39
N LEU A 73 5.75 -14.71 1.72
CA LEU A 73 6.68 -13.59 1.63
C LEU A 73 6.08 -12.41 0.87
N LEU A 74 5.35 -12.67 -0.22
CA LEU A 74 4.67 -11.62 -1.00
C LEU A 74 3.71 -10.83 -0.10
N LYS A 75 2.88 -11.51 0.69
CA LYS A 75 1.98 -10.88 1.67
C LYS A 75 2.75 -9.97 2.64
N GLU A 76 3.84 -10.47 3.24
CA GLU A 76 4.63 -9.68 4.21
C GLU A 76 5.26 -8.44 3.57
N VAL A 77 5.70 -8.55 2.31
CA VAL A 77 6.25 -7.43 1.54
C VAL A 77 5.18 -6.41 1.21
N LEU A 78 4.00 -6.82 0.74
CA LEU A 78 2.88 -5.90 0.49
C LEU A 78 2.45 -5.19 1.79
N LEU A 79 2.35 -5.90 2.91
CA LEU A 79 2.07 -5.31 4.21
C LEU A 79 3.15 -4.32 4.65
N PHE A 80 4.43 -4.61 4.39
CA PHE A 80 5.53 -3.70 4.68
C PHE A 80 5.44 -2.42 3.84
N LEU A 81 5.21 -2.54 2.54
CA LEU A 81 5.06 -1.39 1.63
C LEU A 81 3.90 -0.49 2.07
N VAL A 82 2.74 -1.09 2.36
CA VAL A 82 1.55 -0.35 2.81
C VAL A 82 1.80 0.32 4.17
N ARG A 83 2.43 -0.35 5.13
CA ARG A 83 2.70 0.25 6.47
C ARG A 83 3.51 1.53 6.38
N ASN A 84 4.48 1.60 5.46
CA ASN A 84 5.31 2.79 5.27
C ASN A 84 4.52 3.99 4.73
N LEU A 85 3.31 3.80 4.17
CA LEU A 85 2.46 4.92 3.75
C LEU A 85 1.93 5.74 4.94
N ASP A 86 2.12 5.29 6.19
CA ASP A 86 1.76 6.05 7.39
C ASP A 86 2.49 7.41 7.47
N GLY A 87 3.69 7.50 6.91
CA GLY A 87 4.49 8.72 6.82
C GLY A 87 3.83 9.85 6.02
N LEU A 88 2.82 9.53 5.19
CA LEU A 88 2.03 10.53 4.46
C LEU A 88 1.15 11.39 5.37
N ALA A 89 0.93 10.97 6.62
CA ALA A 89 0.18 11.75 7.60
C ALA A 89 0.87 13.06 7.99
N ASP A 90 2.18 13.19 7.76
CA ASP A 90 2.97 14.37 8.12
C ASP A 90 3.62 15.03 6.90
N PRO A 91 2.93 15.93 6.17
CA PRO A 91 3.46 16.62 5.00
C PRO A 91 4.67 17.51 5.29
N SER A 92 4.87 17.92 6.55
CA SER A 92 6.06 18.66 7.00
C SER A 92 7.28 17.77 7.28
N GLY A 93 7.14 16.44 7.22
CA GLY A 93 8.20 15.51 7.57
C GLY A 93 9.35 15.53 6.55
N PRO A 94 10.62 15.35 7.00
CA PRO A 94 11.80 15.43 6.13
C PRO A 94 11.89 14.32 5.07
N ASN A 95 11.08 13.26 5.21
CA ASN A 95 10.99 12.15 4.25
C ASN A 95 9.65 12.12 3.51
N TYR A 96 8.79 13.14 3.62
CA TYR A 96 7.48 13.15 2.98
C TYR A 96 7.55 12.85 1.48
N HIS A 97 8.51 13.45 0.77
CA HIS A 97 8.74 13.20 -0.66
C HIS A 97 9.06 11.73 -0.98
N ARG A 98 9.65 10.98 -0.05
CA ARG A 98 9.91 9.54 -0.24
C ARG A 98 8.64 8.71 -0.05
N TYR A 99 7.82 9.04 0.94
CA TYR A 99 6.53 8.40 1.14
C TYR A 99 5.58 8.65 -0.03
N PHE A 100 5.57 9.89 -0.54
CA PHE A 100 4.79 10.24 -1.71
C PHE A 100 5.30 9.53 -2.97
N TYR A 101 6.62 9.52 -3.19
CA TYR A 101 7.23 8.75 -4.28
C TYR A 101 6.89 7.25 -4.20
N LEU A 102 6.93 6.66 -3.01
CA LEU A 102 6.54 5.27 -2.79
C LEU A 102 5.07 5.06 -3.21
N LEU A 103 4.16 5.93 -2.77
CA LEU A 103 2.74 5.87 -3.14
C LEU A 103 2.55 5.90 -4.67
N GLU A 104 3.17 6.87 -5.35
CA GLU A 104 3.09 7.01 -6.81
C GLU A 104 3.62 5.77 -7.52
N ASN A 105 4.78 5.26 -7.10
CA ASN A 105 5.39 4.08 -7.68
C ASN A 105 4.45 2.86 -7.55
N LEU A 106 3.90 2.62 -6.35
CA LEU A 106 2.96 1.51 -6.12
C LEU A 106 1.69 1.64 -6.96
N ALA A 107 1.21 2.87 -7.18
CA ALA A 107 0.01 3.13 -7.97
C ALA A 107 0.24 2.93 -9.47
N VAL A 108 1.34 3.46 -10.02
CA VAL A 108 1.69 3.36 -11.44
C VAL A 108 1.99 1.92 -11.84
N THR A 109 2.69 1.19 -10.97
CA THR A 109 3.06 -0.22 -11.22
C THR A 109 1.98 -1.21 -10.83
N GLU A 110 0.89 -0.73 -10.24
CA GLU A 110 -0.17 -1.55 -9.67
C GLU A 110 0.35 -2.64 -8.73
N THR A 111 1.47 -2.40 -8.02
CA THR A 111 2.15 -3.42 -7.21
C THR A 111 1.22 -4.11 -6.20
N LEU A 112 0.23 -3.39 -5.63
CA LEU A 112 -0.71 -3.99 -4.69
C LEU A 112 -1.70 -4.97 -5.35
N GLN A 113 -1.92 -4.91 -6.66
CA GLN A 113 -2.76 -5.86 -7.38
C GLN A 113 -2.19 -7.28 -7.36
N LEU A 114 -0.90 -7.45 -7.07
CA LEU A 114 -0.29 -8.76 -6.82
C LEU A 114 -0.96 -9.52 -5.65
N ALA A 115 -1.75 -8.84 -4.81
CA ALA A 115 -2.56 -9.49 -3.79
C ALA A 115 -3.58 -10.49 -4.36
N ILE A 116 -3.97 -10.40 -5.65
CA ILE A 116 -4.83 -11.41 -6.29
C ILE A 116 -4.25 -12.83 -6.19
N HIS A 117 -2.92 -12.95 -6.15
CA HIS A 117 -2.23 -14.23 -6.02
C HIS A 117 -2.26 -14.80 -4.59
N LEU A 118 -2.87 -14.09 -3.63
CA LEU A 118 -2.95 -14.47 -2.23
C LEU A 118 -4.30 -15.11 -1.84
N GLY A 119 -5.32 -15.04 -2.69
CA GLY A 119 -6.69 -15.46 -2.33
C GLY A 119 -7.17 -14.75 -1.06
N ASP A 120 -7.71 -15.49 -0.09
CA ASP A 120 -8.15 -14.94 1.21
C ASP A 120 -7.05 -14.19 1.98
N ASN A 121 -5.78 -14.50 1.72
CA ASN A 121 -4.65 -13.80 2.34
C ASN A 121 -4.42 -12.38 1.78
N ALA A 122 -5.21 -11.94 0.79
CA ALA A 122 -5.28 -10.55 0.35
C ALA A 122 -6.02 -9.64 1.36
N GLN A 123 -6.96 -10.19 2.14
CA GLN A 123 -7.80 -9.43 3.08
C GLN A 123 -6.98 -8.61 4.09
N PRO A 124 -5.91 -9.14 4.71
CA PRO A 124 -5.07 -8.35 5.61
C PRO A 124 -4.34 -7.20 4.91
N VAL A 125 -3.95 -7.36 3.64
CA VAL A 125 -3.30 -6.30 2.85
C VAL A 125 -4.30 -5.18 2.57
N LEU A 126 -5.50 -5.54 2.11
CA LEU A 126 -6.60 -4.59 1.88
C LEU A 126 -6.97 -3.85 3.17
N ARG A 127 -7.12 -4.58 4.27
CA ARG A 127 -7.39 -4.00 5.59
C ARG A 127 -6.30 -3.00 6.00
N GLN A 128 -5.03 -3.38 5.83
CA GLN A 128 -3.91 -2.51 6.17
C GLN A 128 -3.88 -1.25 5.29
N LEU A 129 -4.21 -1.38 4.00
CA LEU A 129 -4.26 -0.27 3.05
C LEU A 129 -5.33 0.74 3.45
N ILE A 130 -6.54 0.28 3.75
CA ILE A 130 -7.64 1.12 4.22
C ILE A 130 -7.23 1.87 5.51
N LYS A 131 -6.74 1.14 6.52
CA LYS A 131 -6.36 1.76 7.79
C LYS A 131 -5.24 2.78 7.63
N THR A 132 -4.20 2.44 6.88
CA THR A 132 -3.02 3.31 6.73
C THR A 132 -3.32 4.49 5.82
N GLY A 133 -3.91 4.23 4.65
CA GLY A 133 -4.24 5.26 3.67
C GLY A 133 -5.25 6.27 4.21
N PHE A 134 -6.30 5.81 4.90
CA PHE A 134 -7.31 6.74 5.40
C PHE A 134 -6.78 7.55 6.58
N ALA A 135 -5.97 6.94 7.46
CA ALA A 135 -5.32 7.65 8.56
C ALA A 135 -4.25 8.65 8.09
N ALA A 136 -3.67 8.44 6.90
CA ALA A 136 -2.76 9.40 6.28
C ALA A 136 -3.47 10.71 5.88
N MET A 137 -4.77 10.67 5.58
CA MET A 137 -5.56 11.86 5.26
C MET A 137 -5.92 12.63 6.52
N ASN A 138 -5.62 13.93 6.55
CA ASN A 138 -5.94 14.83 7.65
C ASN A 138 -5.95 16.31 7.18
N GLU A 139 -6.28 17.23 8.08
CA GLU A 139 -6.40 18.65 7.77
C GLU A 139 -5.12 19.27 7.17
N LYS A 140 -3.94 18.73 7.47
CA LYS A 140 -2.67 19.24 6.91
C LYS A 140 -2.49 18.94 5.42
N ASN A 141 -3.18 17.93 4.90
CA ASN A 141 -3.08 17.49 3.50
C ASN A 141 -4.44 17.38 2.79
N SER A 142 -5.48 18.04 3.32
CA SER A 142 -6.85 18.00 2.78
C SER A 142 -6.96 18.48 1.34
N GLU A 143 -6.10 19.41 0.94
CA GLU A 143 -6.02 20.01 -0.40
C GLU A 143 -5.19 19.17 -1.38
N GLU A 144 -4.48 18.14 -0.92
CA GLU A 144 -3.66 17.28 -1.78
C GLU A 144 -4.53 16.28 -2.55
N ALA A 145 -5.16 16.76 -3.62
CA ALA A 145 -6.09 15.98 -4.43
C ALA A 145 -5.44 14.74 -5.04
N SER A 146 -4.13 14.80 -5.35
CA SER A 146 -3.38 13.69 -5.91
C SER A 146 -3.26 12.52 -4.92
N LEU A 147 -2.84 12.80 -3.68
CA LEU A 147 -2.76 11.84 -2.57
C LEU A 147 -4.11 11.14 -2.36
N ARG A 148 -5.18 11.94 -2.24
CA ARG A 148 -6.54 11.43 -2.08
C ARG A 148 -6.95 10.52 -3.25
N GLY A 149 -6.74 10.99 -4.48
CA GLY A 149 -7.11 10.25 -5.69
C GLY A 149 -6.39 8.92 -5.81
N ILE A 150 -5.08 8.90 -5.56
CA ILE A 150 -4.26 7.69 -5.63
C ILE A 150 -4.70 6.68 -4.57
N LEU A 151 -4.84 7.09 -3.31
CA LEU A 151 -5.26 6.20 -2.21
C LEU A 151 -6.66 5.62 -2.46
N SER A 152 -7.62 6.43 -2.90
CA SER A 152 -8.97 5.98 -3.23
C SER A 152 -8.98 4.98 -4.39
N SER A 153 -8.18 5.23 -5.42
CA SER A 153 -8.04 4.33 -6.57
C SER A 153 -7.44 3.00 -6.15
N MET A 154 -6.33 3.02 -5.41
CA MET A 154 -5.66 1.81 -4.91
C MET A 154 -6.58 0.97 -4.02
N CYS A 155 -7.33 1.61 -3.09
CA CYS A 155 -8.30 0.92 -2.25
C CYS A 155 -9.42 0.30 -3.09
N SER A 156 -10.01 1.05 -4.02
CA SER A 156 -11.12 0.57 -4.85
C SER A 156 -10.71 -0.61 -5.73
N LYS A 157 -9.55 -0.51 -6.41
CA LYS A 157 -9.03 -1.62 -7.21
C LYS A 157 -8.87 -2.88 -6.36
N LEU A 158 -8.28 -2.75 -5.17
CA LEU A 158 -8.02 -3.91 -4.31
C LEU A 158 -9.29 -4.49 -3.65
N VAL A 159 -10.32 -3.66 -3.41
CA VAL A 159 -11.66 -4.14 -3.02
C VAL A 159 -12.29 -4.95 -4.16
N GLN A 160 -12.14 -4.50 -5.41
CA GLN A 160 -12.67 -5.21 -6.58
C GLN A 160 -11.88 -6.48 -6.92
N SER A 161 -10.62 -6.56 -6.48
CA SER A 161 -9.76 -7.74 -6.65
C SER A 161 -10.12 -8.92 -5.74
N VAL A 162 -10.89 -8.70 -4.66
CA VAL A 162 -11.28 -9.77 -3.73
C VAL A 162 -12.70 -10.22 -3.99
N ASP A 163 -12.96 -11.53 -3.95
CA ASP A 163 -14.29 -12.09 -4.24
C ASP A 163 -15.35 -11.59 -3.26
N GLN A 164 -14.99 -11.48 -1.98
CA GLN A 164 -15.88 -11.02 -0.92
C GLN A 164 -15.08 -10.21 0.10
N VAL A 165 -15.59 -9.05 0.52
CA VAL A 165 -14.98 -8.27 1.59
C VAL A 165 -15.14 -9.01 2.92
N SER A 166 -14.05 -9.23 3.67
CA SER A 166 -14.14 -9.85 5.00
C SER A 166 -14.68 -8.87 6.06
N ASN A 167 -15.27 -9.40 7.14
CA ASN A 167 -15.68 -8.58 8.30
C ASN A 167 -14.54 -7.72 8.84
N SER A 168 -13.30 -8.23 8.84
CA SER A 168 -12.14 -7.49 9.33
C SER A 168 -11.80 -6.25 8.48
N VAL A 169 -12.11 -6.30 7.19
CA VAL A 169 -11.98 -5.18 6.26
C VAL A 169 -13.16 -4.24 6.42
N LEU A 170 -14.38 -4.77 6.54
CA LEU A 170 -15.58 -3.96 6.81
C LEU A 170 -15.41 -3.15 8.10
N ASP A 171 -14.98 -3.77 9.19
CA ASP A 171 -14.67 -3.11 10.46
C ASP A 171 -13.65 -1.98 10.29
N ALA A 172 -12.64 -2.18 9.43
CA ALA A 172 -11.63 -1.16 9.15
C ALA A 172 -12.20 0.04 8.39
N ILE A 173 -13.20 -0.17 7.52
CA ILE A 173 -13.92 0.92 6.84
C ILE A 173 -14.84 1.64 7.84
N LEU A 174 -15.67 0.87 8.55
CA LEU A 174 -16.66 1.38 9.50
C LEU A 174 -16.02 2.14 10.66
N PHE A 175 -14.81 1.76 11.08
CA PHE A 175 -14.02 2.47 12.09
C PHE A 175 -13.94 3.98 11.83
N PHE A 176 -13.84 4.42 10.57
CA PHE A 176 -13.76 5.84 10.22
C PHE A 176 -15.13 6.54 10.12
N LEU A 177 -16.23 5.77 10.11
CA LEU A 177 -17.60 6.27 9.96
C LEU A 177 -18.33 6.46 11.30
N VAL A 178 -17.78 5.93 12.39
CA VAL A 178 -18.37 6.02 13.73
C VAL A 178 -17.65 7.05 14.62
N PRO A 179 -18.31 7.63 15.63
CA PRO A 179 -17.64 8.43 16.65
C PRO A 179 -16.64 7.60 17.49
N PRO A 180 -15.56 8.21 18.01
CA PRO A 180 -15.16 9.61 17.82
C PRO A 180 -14.48 9.91 16.46
N GLN A 181 -14.11 8.91 15.67
CA GLN A 181 -13.27 9.02 14.48
C GLN A 181 -13.91 9.91 13.40
N LYS A 182 -15.21 9.73 13.15
CA LYS A 182 -16.01 10.59 12.27
C LYS A 182 -15.91 12.08 12.64
N VAL A 183 -15.82 12.38 13.93
CA VAL A 183 -15.78 13.76 14.45
C VAL A 183 -14.36 14.29 14.41
N ASN A 184 -13.39 13.46 14.77
CA ASN A 184 -11.99 13.84 14.92
C ASN A 184 -11.25 14.01 13.59
N ASN A 185 -11.68 13.32 12.52
CA ASN A 185 -11.02 13.43 11.21
C ASN A 185 -12.05 13.36 10.07
N ARG A 186 -12.42 14.53 9.54
CA ARG A 186 -13.40 14.65 8.46
C ARG A 186 -12.89 14.09 7.14
N ASP A 187 -11.59 14.12 6.89
CA ASP A 187 -11.00 13.65 5.63
C ASP A 187 -10.96 12.12 5.59
N SER A 188 -10.53 11.45 6.66
CA SER A 188 -10.63 9.99 6.76
C SER A 188 -12.09 9.50 6.67
N TYR A 189 -13.03 10.23 7.28
CA TYR A 189 -14.47 9.95 7.15
C TYR A 189 -14.94 10.02 5.70
N ARG A 190 -14.55 11.09 4.97
CA ARG A 190 -14.89 11.26 3.56
C ARG A 190 -14.32 10.13 2.71
N MET A 191 -13.06 9.76 2.94
CA MET A 191 -12.42 8.61 2.26
C MET A 191 -13.22 7.32 2.44
N ALA A 192 -13.59 7.00 3.68
CA ALA A 192 -14.35 5.77 3.96
C ALA A 192 -15.74 5.79 3.34
N ARG A 193 -16.45 6.91 3.43
CA ARG A 193 -17.76 7.08 2.80
C ARG A 193 -17.67 6.89 1.29
N ASP A 194 -16.71 7.57 0.65
CA ASP A 194 -16.57 7.57 -0.79
C ASP A 194 -16.16 6.17 -1.29
N LEU A 195 -15.31 5.44 -0.54
CA LEU A 195 -14.96 4.05 -0.85
C LEU A 195 -16.20 3.14 -0.87
N ILE A 196 -17.10 3.25 0.13
CA ILE A 196 -18.35 2.46 0.16
C ILE A 196 -19.22 2.82 -1.04
N MET A 197 -19.39 4.11 -1.34
CA MET A 197 -20.25 4.55 -2.44
C MET A 197 -19.71 4.07 -3.80
N SER A 198 -18.40 4.11 -4.02
CA SER A 198 -17.77 3.67 -5.27
C SER A 198 -17.67 2.15 -5.43
N ASN A 199 -17.80 1.38 -4.34
CA ASN A 199 -17.67 -0.08 -4.35
C ASN A 199 -18.90 -0.76 -3.75
N ARG A 200 -20.08 -0.16 -3.97
CA ARG A 200 -21.34 -0.60 -3.36
C ARG A 200 -21.60 -2.09 -3.58
N ASP A 201 -21.44 -2.58 -4.81
CA ASP A 201 -21.73 -3.97 -5.15
C ASP A 201 -20.84 -4.98 -4.41
N ALA A 202 -19.60 -4.61 -4.09
CA ALA A 202 -18.66 -5.45 -3.35
C ALA A 202 -18.88 -5.39 -1.83
N VAL A 203 -19.38 -4.27 -1.30
CA VAL A 203 -19.47 -4.01 0.15
C VAL A 203 -20.88 -4.23 0.71
N GLU A 204 -21.93 -3.89 -0.05
CA GLU A 204 -23.34 -3.98 0.38
C GLU A 204 -23.78 -5.37 0.83
N PRO A 205 -23.41 -6.48 0.15
CA PRO A 205 -23.77 -7.82 0.61
C PRO A 205 -23.30 -8.12 2.04
N GLN A 206 -22.15 -7.59 2.44
CA GLN A 206 -21.59 -7.80 3.78
C GLN A 206 -22.25 -6.92 4.84
N ILE A 207 -22.59 -5.67 4.49
CA ILE A 207 -23.30 -4.76 5.41
C ILE A 207 -24.69 -5.32 5.74
N GLN A 208 -25.39 -5.89 4.77
CA GLN A 208 -26.70 -6.48 4.99
C GLN A 208 -26.63 -7.66 5.97
N LEU A 209 -25.61 -8.51 5.87
CA LEU A 209 -25.41 -9.64 6.79
C LEU A 209 -25.20 -9.19 8.25
N VAL A 210 -24.54 -8.04 8.47
CA VAL A 210 -24.34 -7.48 9.81
C VAL A 210 -25.61 -6.84 10.38
N SER A 211 -26.54 -6.40 9.52
CA SER A 211 -27.79 -5.73 9.93
C SER A 211 -28.90 -6.70 10.38
N PHE A 212 -28.66 -8.03 10.32
CA PHE A 212 -29.60 -9.07 10.76
C PHE A 212 -29.33 -9.61 12.18
N PHE A 213 -28.46 -8.95 12.95
CA PHE A 213 -28.26 -9.19 14.39
C PHE A 213 -28.60 -7.92 15.18
#